data_AF-D6YRL2-F1
#
_entry.id   AF-D6YRL2-F1
#
_cell.length_a   1.000
_cell.length_b   1.000
_cell.length_c   1.000
_cell.angle_alpha   90.00
_cell.angle_beta   90.00
_cell.angle_gamma   90.00
#
_symmetry.space_group_name_H-M   'P 1'
#
loop_
_entity.id
_entity.type
_entity.pdbx_description
1 polymer ?
#
loop_
_entity_poly.entity_id
_entity_poly.type
_entity_poly.pdbx_seq_one_letter_code
_entity_poly.pdbx_strand_id
1 'polypeptide(L)'
;MANQRQDFHNAPHHRANNSLLIQFLLHELLQAFAITADYQKLIHSITLTPHLKYTKKGKEQLQNAYELITQLAGKTSQSMRIFSWNLNEGIIAKLRQYSTFFGNNLDSQDSDAIQLDRHAERAWVNCLECLDLTREQLSLPLKEPANLKFLINYSDKLCVRIQKLAQVISNILPQFRDDETVLYYLINYQDALALLWGPKFLPKLFKQLFPSGKEEAEHFLKVRYNKRHFSHHTLDLANKFSRLFSNV
;
A
#
# COMPACT_ATOMS: atom_id res chain seq x y z
N MET A 1 -43.33 -31.89 2.31
CA MET A 1 -42.09 -32.66 2.03
C MET A 1 -40.98 -31.67 1.74
N ALA A 2 -39.93 -31.72 2.54
CA ALA A 2 -38.87 -30.73 2.61
C ALA A 2 -37.93 -30.80 1.40
N ASN A 3 -37.80 -29.71 0.65
CA ASN A 3 -36.72 -29.54 -0.30
C ASN A 3 -35.46 -29.10 0.46
N GLN A 4 -34.58 -30.06 0.72
CA GLN A 4 -33.20 -29.81 1.10
C GLN A 4 -32.51 -29.04 -0.04
N ARG A 5 -32.29 -27.74 0.17
CA ARG A 5 -31.29 -27.01 -0.61
C ARG A 5 -29.93 -27.51 -0.12
N GLN A 6 -29.25 -28.26 -0.97
CA GLN A 6 -27.84 -28.58 -0.79
C GLN A 6 -27.06 -27.26 -0.84
N ASP A 7 -26.55 -26.85 0.33
CA ASP A 7 -25.49 -25.87 0.45
C ASP A 7 -24.25 -26.42 -0.28
N PHE A 8 -24.07 -26.01 -1.53
CA PHE A 8 -22.81 -26.21 -2.22
C PHE A 8 -21.76 -25.36 -1.51
N HIS A 9 -20.89 -26.04 -0.77
CA HIS A 9 -19.60 -25.54 -0.30
C HIS A 9 -18.90 -24.72 -1.39
N ASN A 10 -18.90 -23.40 -1.23
CA ASN A 10 -18.08 -22.49 -2.04
C ASN A 10 -16.59 -22.62 -1.64
N ALA A 11 -16.00 -23.62 -2.29
CA ALA A 11 -14.63 -23.90 -2.66
C ALA A 11 -13.48 -23.02 -2.11
N PRO A 12 -12.42 -23.65 -1.53
CA PRO A 12 -11.19 -22.99 -1.06
C PRO A 12 -10.35 -22.27 -2.13
N HIS A 13 -10.71 -22.37 -3.42
CA HIS A 13 -9.97 -21.74 -4.53
C HIS A 13 -10.13 -20.21 -4.60
N HIS A 14 -11.28 -19.65 -4.20
CA HIS A 14 -11.46 -18.19 -4.19
C HIS A 14 -10.59 -17.50 -3.13
N ARG A 15 -10.35 -18.16 -1.99
CA ARG A 15 -9.50 -17.62 -0.92
C ARG A 15 -8.02 -17.59 -1.32
N ALA A 16 -7.53 -18.63 -2.00
CA ALA A 16 -6.11 -18.71 -2.40
C ALA A 16 -5.65 -17.56 -3.29
N ASN A 17 -6.51 -17.09 -4.21
CA ASN A 17 -6.19 -15.95 -5.08
C ASN A 17 -6.15 -14.62 -4.31
N ASN A 18 -7.04 -14.44 -3.33
CA ASN A 18 -7.11 -13.21 -2.54
C ASN A 18 -5.95 -13.08 -1.55
N SER A 19 -5.41 -14.20 -1.05
CA SER A 19 -4.27 -14.22 -0.13
C SER A 19 -2.97 -13.69 -0.74
N LEU A 20 -2.69 -14.06 -1.99
CA LEU A 20 -1.53 -13.50 -2.70
C LEU A 20 -1.78 -12.04 -3.08
N LEU A 21 -2.99 -11.74 -3.53
CA LEU A 21 -3.35 -10.39 -3.97
C LEU A 21 -3.31 -9.37 -2.82
N ILE A 22 -3.74 -9.73 -1.61
CA ILE A 22 -3.61 -8.85 -0.44
C ILE A 22 -2.14 -8.62 -0.06
N GLN A 23 -1.26 -9.61 -0.24
CA GLN A 23 0.18 -9.43 -0.02
C GLN A 23 0.77 -8.45 -1.04
N PHE A 24 0.38 -8.52 -2.31
CA PHE A 24 0.78 -7.54 -3.33
C PHE A 24 0.23 -6.15 -3.03
N LEU A 25 -1.04 -6.03 -2.63
CA LEU A 25 -1.64 -4.76 -2.19
C LEU A 25 -0.86 -4.14 -1.03
N LEU A 26 -0.56 -4.94 0.01
CA LEU A 26 0.23 -4.49 1.15
C LEU A 26 1.64 -4.05 0.73
N HIS A 27 2.29 -4.81 -0.16
CA HIS A 27 3.63 -4.49 -0.64
C HIS A 27 3.67 -3.13 -1.35
N GLU A 28 2.78 -2.94 -2.33
CA GLU A 28 2.70 -1.68 -3.07
C GLU A 28 2.24 -0.52 -2.17
N LEU A 29 1.34 -0.76 -1.21
CA LEU A 29 0.90 0.26 -0.26
C LEU A 29 2.05 0.76 0.63
N LEU A 30 2.88 -0.15 1.15
CA LEU A 30 4.02 0.21 1.99
C LEU A 30 5.03 1.07 1.22
N GLN A 31 5.33 0.69 -0.02
CA GLN A 31 6.20 1.48 -0.89
C GLN A 31 5.57 2.84 -1.21
N ALA A 32 4.28 2.85 -1.59
CA ALA A 32 3.55 4.07 -1.89
C ALA A 32 3.56 5.04 -0.72
N PHE A 33 3.32 4.56 0.51
CA PHE A 33 3.34 5.38 1.71
C PHE A 33 4.70 6.03 1.96
N ALA A 34 5.78 5.25 1.92
CA ALA A 34 7.13 5.77 2.15
C ALA A 34 7.51 6.83 1.11
N ILE A 35 7.35 6.50 -0.18
CA ILE A 35 7.76 7.39 -1.28
C ILE A 35 6.88 8.65 -1.34
N THR A 36 5.57 8.51 -1.09
CA THR A 36 4.67 9.68 -1.05
C THR A 36 5.02 10.62 0.10
N ALA A 37 5.36 10.09 1.28
CA ALA A 37 5.78 10.91 2.41
C ALA A 37 7.08 11.69 2.10
N ASP A 38 8.06 11.05 1.47
CA ASP A 38 9.32 11.71 1.11
C ASP A 38 9.14 12.74 -0.02
N TYR A 39 8.30 12.41 -1.01
CA TYR A 39 7.88 13.37 -2.04
C TYR A 39 7.22 14.61 -1.42
N GLN A 40 6.23 14.42 -0.53
CA GLN A 40 5.54 15.51 0.14
C GLN A 40 6.50 16.39 0.93
N LYS A 41 7.44 15.82 1.69
CA LYS A 41 8.47 16.57 2.42
C LYS A 41 9.30 17.47 1.49
N LEU A 42 9.73 16.95 0.34
CA LEU A 42 10.50 17.74 -0.64
C LEU A 42 9.66 18.88 -1.21
N ILE A 43 8.42 18.61 -1.63
CA ILE A 43 7.52 19.64 -2.16
C ILE A 43 7.25 20.75 -1.14
N HIS A 44 6.99 20.38 0.11
CA HIS A 44 6.79 21.34 1.19
C HIS A 44 8.06 22.16 1.45
N SER A 45 9.23 21.53 1.50
CA SER A 45 10.52 22.23 1.68
C SER A 45 10.76 23.26 0.58
N ILE A 46 10.54 22.90 -0.68
CA ILE A 46 10.75 23.79 -1.84
C ILE A 46 9.76 24.96 -1.81
N THR A 47 8.51 24.70 -1.43
CA THR A 47 7.43 25.69 -1.51
C THR A 47 7.41 26.64 -0.31
N LEU A 48 7.71 26.16 0.89
CA LEU A 48 7.75 26.97 2.11
C LEU A 48 9.02 27.85 2.20
N THR A 49 10.05 27.54 1.39
CA THR A 49 11.27 28.36 1.30
C THR A 49 11.46 28.84 -0.15
N PRO A 50 10.73 29.87 -0.61
CA PRO A 50 10.68 30.27 -2.02
C PRO A 50 12.06 30.63 -2.59
N HIS A 51 12.98 31.13 -1.76
CA HIS A 51 14.35 31.47 -2.16
C HIS A 51 15.17 30.24 -2.56
N LEU A 52 14.89 29.09 -1.92
CA LEU A 52 15.58 27.82 -2.15
C LEU A 52 15.44 27.38 -3.60
N LYS A 53 14.28 27.65 -4.22
CA LYS A 53 13.93 27.33 -5.61
C LYS A 53 14.93 27.87 -6.64
N TYR A 54 15.56 29.00 -6.35
CA TYR A 54 16.55 29.63 -7.24
C TYR A 54 17.99 29.15 -6.99
N THR A 55 18.19 28.35 -5.94
CA THR A 55 19.49 27.78 -5.60
C THR A 55 19.70 26.46 -6.33
N LYS A 56 20.96 26.07 -6.51
CA LYS A 56 21.34 24.72 -6.97
C LYS A 56 20.64 23.63 -6.16
N LYS A 57 20.59 23.81 -4.84
CA LYS A 57 19.95 22.89 -3.89
C LYS A 57 18.44 22.73 -4.13
N GLY A 58 17.71 23.81 -4.41
CA GLY A 58 16.28 23.71 -4.71
C GLY A 58 15.99 23.02 -6.03
N LYS A 59 16.84 23.22 -7.06
CA LYS A 59 16.76 22.48 -8.31
C LYS A 59 17.03 20.99 -8.12
N GLU A 60 18.05 20.64 -7.34
CA GLU A 60 18.34 19.24 -6.97
C GLU A 60 17.17 18.60 -6.21
N GLN A 61 16.57 19.30 -5.25
CA GLN A 61 15.40 18.79 -4.53
C GLN A 61 14.19 18.60 -5.45
N LEU A 62 13.95 19.50 -6.40
CA LEU A 62 12.86 19.38 -7.37
C LEU A 62 13.10 18.20 -8.33
N GLN A 63 14.34 17.98 -8.75
CA GLN A 63 14.72 16.83 -9.55
C GLN A 63 14.50 15.51 -8.78
N ASN A 64 14.90 15.46 -7.50
CA ASN A 64 14.64 14.31 -6.64
C ASN A 64 13.13 14.08 -6.46
N ALA A 65 12.34 15.14 -6.28
CA ALA A 65 10.89 15.04 -6.21
C ALA A 65 10.30 14.47 -7.51
N TYR A 66 10.82 14.89 -8.67
CA TYR A 66 10.42 14.35 -9.97
C TYR A 66 10.73 12.86 -10.11
N GLU A 67 11.89 12.42 -9.63
CA GLU A 67 12.26 11.00 -9.64
C GLU A 67 11.34 10.16 -8.76
N LEU A 68 11.00 10.64 -7.55
CA LEU A 68 10.08 9.95 -6.64
C LEU A 68 8.67 9.84 -7.23
N ILE A 69 8.11 10.95 -7.76
CA ILE A 69 6.76 10.91 -8.34
C ILE A 69 6.71 10.09 -9.62
N THR A 70 7.82 10.03 -10.38
CA THR A 70 7.94 9.12 -11.53
C THR A 70 7.99 7.65 -11.10
N GLN A 71 8.57 7.30 -9.95
CA GLN A 71 8.49 5.93 -9.42
C GLN A 71 7.05 5.56 -9.03
N LEU A 72 6.32 6.48 -8.40
CA LEU A 72 4.92 6.29 -8.04
C LEU A 72 4.01 6.15 -9.25
N ALA A 73 4.15 7.06 -10.21
CA ALA A 73 3.31 7.12 -11.40
C ALA A 73 3.71 6.05 -12.43
N GLY A 74 5.01 5.76 -12.58
CA GLY A 74 5.59 4.92 -13.62
C GLY A 74 6.44 5.72 -14.62
N LYS A 75 7.24 5.03 -15.43
CA LYS A 75 7.98 5.63 -16.55
C LYS A 75 7.25 5.34 -17.86
N THR A 76 7.12 6.34 -18.72
CA THR A 76 6.75 6.10 -20.11
C THR A 76 7.97 5.54 -20.86
N SER A 77 7.88 4.30 -21.35
CA SER A 77 8.94 3.76 -22.21
C SER A 77 8.92 4.51 -23.55
N GLN A 78 10.09 4.96 -24.01
CA GLN A 78 10.22 5.78 -25.21
C GLN A 78 9.75 5.08 -26.51
N SER A 79 9.48 3.76 -26.46
CA SER A 79 9.03 2.95 -27.58
C SER A 79 7.50 2.98 -27.81
N MET A 80 6.70 3.52 -26.88
CA MET A 80 5.24 3.62 -27.02
C MET A 80 4.77 5.08 -27.08
N ARG A 81 5.24 5.83 -28.09
CA ARG A 81 4.91 7.27 -28.26
C ARG A 81 3.47 7.57 -28.69
N ILE A 82 2.66 6.55 -28.98
CA ILE A 82 1.27 6.76 -29.47
C ILE A 82 0.26 6.80 -28.30
N PHE A 83 0.61 6.24 -27.14
CA PHE A 83 -0.18 6.34 -25.91
C PHE A 83 0.74 6.69 -24.73
N SER A 84 0.89 7.99 -24.44
CA SER A 84 1.73 8.53 -23.36
C SER A 84 1.26 8.18 -21.93
N TRP A 85 0.29 7.27 -21.78
CA TRP A 85 -0.35 6.91 -20.50
C TRP A 85 -0.14 5.44 -20.12
N ASN A 86 0.78 4.71 -20.77
CA ASN A 86 1.17 3.35 -20.36
C ASN A 86 2.11 3.39 -19.15
N LEU A 87 1.60 3.94 -18.06
CA LEU A 87 2.24 4.08 -16.76
C LEU A 87 1.96 2.87 -15.84
N ASN A 88 1.65 1.71 -16.43
CA ASN A 88 1.17 0.52 -15.71
C ASN A 88 2.21 -0.10 -14.75
N GLU A 89 3.48 0.30 -14.86
CA GLU A 89 4.55 -0.19 -13.99
C GLU A 89 4.71 0.62 -12.70
N GLY A 90 4.07 1.79 -12.59
CA GLY A 90 4.13 2.63 -11.40
C GLY A 90 3.49 1.97 -10.18
N ILE A 91 4.03 2.25 -8.99
CA ILE A 91 3.54 1.68 -7.72
C ILE A 91 2.05 1.97 -7.53
N ILE A 92 1.61 3.21 -7.80
CA ILE A 92 0.20 3.58 -7.64
C ILE A 92 -0.68 2.94 -8.71
N ALA A 93 -0.17 2.76 -9.93
CA ALA A 93 -0.88 2.06 -10.99
C ALA A 93 -1.09 0.58 -10.65
N LYS A 94 -0.06 -0.09 -10.11
CA LYS A 94 -0.17 -1.47 -9.61
C LYS A 94 -1.13 -1.57 -8.43
N LEU A 95 -1.04 -0.65 -7.46
CA LEU A 95 -1.94 -0.60 -6.32
C LEU A 95 -3.40 -0.47 -6.75
N ARG A 96 -3.67 0.36 -7.78
CA ARG A 96 -4.98 0.48 -8.42
C ARG A 96 -5.41 -0.84 -9.08
N GLN A 97 -4.58 -1.42 -9.94
CA GLN A 97 -4.90 -2.69 -10.61
C GLN A 97 -5.20 -3.81 -9.61
N TYR A 98 -4.35 -3.98 -8.59
CA TYR A 98 -4.58 -4.97 -7.56
C TYR A 98 -5.84 -4.68 -6.74
N SER A 99 -6.18 -3.42 -6.50
CA SER A 99 -7.41 -3.03 -5.81
C SER A 99 -8.65 -3.41 -6.63
N THR A 100 -8.63 -3.15 -7.94
CA THR A 100 -9.68 -3.55 -8.86
C THR A 100 -9.83 -5.07 -8.93
N PHE A 101 -8.72 -5.81 -9.08
CA PHE A 101 -8.76 -7.28 -9.06
C PHE A 101 -9.27 -7.83 -7.73
N PHE A 102 -8.91 -7.21 -6.62
CA PHE A 102 -9.33 -7.64 -5.29
C PHE A 102 -10.83 -7.43 -5.13
N GLY A 103 -11.35 -6.28 -5.57
CA GLY A 103 -12.78 -5.99 -5.56
C GLY A 103 -13.59 -6.91 -6.48
N ASN A 104 -13.05 -7.29 -7.64
CA ASN A 104 -13.73 -8.22 -8.55
C ASN A 104 -13.83 -9.66 -7.99
N ASN A 105 -12.93 -10.02 -7.08
CA ASN A 105 -12.94 -11.33 -6.41
C ASN A 105 -13.82 -11.35 -5.14
N LEU A 106 -14.28 -10.18 -4.67
CA LEU A 106 -15.21 -10.03 -3.57
C LEU A 106 -16.63 -9.79 -4.12
N ASP A 107 -17.64 -10.01 -3.30
CA ASP A 107 -19.01 -9.69 -3.71
C ASP A 107 -19.10 -8.20 -4.07
N SER A 108 -19.77 -7.89 -5.18
CA SER A 108 -19.83 -6.52 -5.74
C SER A 108 -20.52 -5.49 -4.82
N GLN A 109 -21.05 -5.92 -3.67
CA GLN A 109 -21.64 -5.06 -2.64
C GLN A 109 -20.76 -4.91 -1.39
N ASP A 110 -19.56 -5.50 -1.37
CA ASP A 110 -18.61 -5.30 -0.29
C ASP A 110 -18.15 -3.83 -0.26
N SER A 111 -18.56 -3.13 0.78
CA SER A 111 -18.27 -1.71 0.95
C SER A 111 -16.78 -1.41 1.07
N ASP A 112 -15.97 -2.33 1.62
CA ASP A 112 -14.53 -2.14 1.75
C ASP A 112 -13.86 -2.31 0.38
N ALA A 113 -14.29 -3.28 -0.43
CA ALA A 113 -13.82 -3.46 -1.80
C ALA A 113 -14.07 -2.21 -2.67
N ILE A 114 -15.28 -1.65 -2.60
CA ILE A 114 -15.65 -0.43 -3.34
C ILE A 114 -14.81 0.77 -2.86
N GLN A 115 -14.58 0.89 -1.56
CA GLN A 115 -13.76 1.97 -1.01
C GLN A 115 -12.29 1.83 -1.41
N LEU A 116 -11.76 0.61 -1.43
CA LEU A 116 -10.40 0.31 -1.84
C LEU A 116 -10.17 0.78 -3.28
N ASP A 117 -10.98 0.32 -4.22
CA ASP A 117 -10.90 0.69 -5.64
C ASP A 117 -11.04 2.21 -5.82
N ARG A 118 -12.05 2.84 -5.20
CA ARG A 118 -12.28 4.28 -5.26
C ARG A 118 -11.09 5.10 -4.75
N HIS A 119 -10.46 4.68 -3.65
CA HIS A 119 -9.33 5.40 -3.09
C HIS A 119 -8.06 5.19 -3.91
N ALA A 120 -7.88 4.01 -4.50
CA ALA A 120 -6.75 3.71 -5.37
C ALA A 120 -6.83 4.49 -6.69
N GLU A 121 -8.01 4.57 -7.31
CA GLU A 121 -8.27 5.41 -8.48
C GLU A 121 -7.94 6.88 -8.19
N ARG A 122 -8.43 7.42 -7.08
CA ARG A 122 -8.18 8.82 -6.70
C ARG A 122 -6.71 9.07 -6.37
N ALA A 123 -6.01 8.11 -5.77
CA ALA A 123 -4.58 8.20 -5.53
C ALA A 123 -3.84 8.26 -6.88
N TRP A 124 -4.22 7.42 -7.84
CA TRP A 124 -3.64 7.42 -9.18
C TRP A 124 -3.82 8.75 -9.90
N VAL A 125 -5.04 9.30 -9.94
CA VAL A 125 -5.29 10.62 -10.53
C VAL A 125 -4.44 11.70 -9.87
N ASN A 126 -4.44 11.80 -8.53
CA ASN A 126 -3.62 12.80 -7.82
C ASN A 126 -2.12 12.61 -8.08
N CYS A 127 -1.66 11.37 -8.26
CA CYS A 127 -0.25 11.07 -8.57
C CYS A 127 0.14 11.59 -9.96
N LEU A 128 -0.74 11.48 -10.95
CA LEU A 128 -0.52 12.03 -12.30
C LEU A 128 -0.48 13.55 -12.28
N GLU A 129 -1.42 14.19 -11.58
CA GLU A 129 -1.43 15.65 -11.39
C GLU A 129 -0.13 16.15 -10.73
N CYS A 130 0.34 15.45 -9.69
CA CYS A 130 1.63 15.74 -9.06
C CYS A 130 2.79 15.59 -10.05
N LEU A 131 2.81 14.53 -10.88
CA LEU A 131 3.85 14.30 -11.87
C LEU A 131 3.92 15.44 -12.89
N ASP A 132 2.77 15.81 -13.46
CA ASP A 132 2.69 16.85 -14.49
C ASP A 132 3.09 18.22 -13.93
N LEU A 133 2.56 18.60 -12.77
CA LEU A 133 2.94 19.85 -12.10
C LEU A 133 4.43 19.88 -11.71
N THR A 134 5.00 18.75 -11.25
CA THR A 134 6.44 18.67 -10.94
C THR A 134 7.28 18.83 -12.21
N ARG A 135 6.86 18.23 -13.33
CA ARG A 135 7.53 18.37 -14.62
C ARG A 135 7.45 19.80 -15.16
N GLU A 136 6.33 20.47 -14.99
CA GLU A 136 6.18 21.89 -15.34
C GLU A 136 7.14 22.77 -14.55
N GLN A 137 7.29 22.52 -13.23
CA GLN A 137 8.24 23.25 -12.40
C GLN A 137 9.71 23.03 -12.83
N LEU A 138 10.04 21.90 -13.47
CA LEU A 138 11.38 21.65 -14.00
C LEU A 138 11.63 22.34 -15.35
N SER A 139 10.60 22.48 -16.18
CA SER A 139 10.72 22.90 -17.59
C SER A 139 10.51 24.40 -17.83
N LEU A 140 9.61 25.04 -17.08
CA LEU A 140 9.35 26.47 -17.21
C LEU A 140 10.19 27.26 -16.21
N PRO A 141 10.74 28.45 -16.57
CA PRO A 141 11.31 29.39 -15.61
C PRO A 141 10.19 29.98 -14.73
N LEU A 142 9.67 29.16 -13.82
CA LEU A 142 9.27 29.42 -12.42
C LEU A 142 8.68 30.80 -12.09
N LYS A 143 7.65 31.26 -12.81
CA LYS A 143 7.01 32.56 -12.53
C LYS A 143 5.71 32.53 -11.75
N GLU A 144 5.00 31.40 -11.62
CA GLU A 144 3.67 31.41 -10.99
C GLU A 144 3.61 30.72 -9.62
N PRO A 145 3.40 31.49 -8.54
CA PRO A 145 3.12 30.96 -7.19
C PRO A 145 1.87 30.06 -7.14
N ALA A 146 0.96 30.19 -8.10
CA ALA A 146 -0.27 29.40 -8.18
C ALA A 146 0.02 27.90 -8.35
N ASN A 147 0.92 27.53 -9.26
CA ASN A 147 1.24 26.11 -9.53
C ASN A 147 1.89 25.42 -8.33
N LEU A 148 2.63 26.15 -7.49
CA LEU A 148 3.19 25.60 -6.25
C LEU A 148 2.11 25.30 -5.20
N LYS A 149 1.10 26.16 -5.07
CA LYS A 149 -0.05 25.89 -4.19
C LYS A 149 -0.84 24.67 -4.65
N PHE A 150 -1.04 24.53 -5.97
CA PHE A 150 -1.67 23.34 -6.54
C PHE A 150 -0.83 22.09 -6.27
N LEU A 151 0.49 22.16 -6.42
CA LEU A 151 1.40 21.05 -6.16
C LEU A 151 1.34 20.58 -4.70
N ILE A 152 1.36 21.51 -3.72
CA ILE A 152 1.13 21.17 -2.32
C ILE A 152 -0.23 20.46 -2.16
N ASN A 153 -1.29 21.08 -2.66
CA ASN A 153 -2.65 20.55 -2.49
C ASN A 153 -2.82 19.14 -3.07
N TYR A 154 -2.27 18.87 -4.25
CA TYR A 154 -2.30 17.53 -4.84
C TYR A 154 -1.41 16.56 -4.08
N SER A 155 -0.25 16.99 -3.58
CA SER A 155 0.61 16.15 -2.74
C SER A 155 -0.09 15.75 -1.43
N ASP A 156 -0.79 16.68 -0.78
CA ASP A 156 -1.57 16.43 0.44
C ASP A 156 -2.74 15.49 0.14
N LYS A 157 -3.48 15.74 -0.95
CA LYS A 157 -4.55 14.86 -1.38
C LYS A 157 -4.03 13.45 -1.66
N LEU A 158 -2.87 13.30 -2.29
CA LEU A 158 -2.25 12.00 -2.53
C LEU A 158 -1.96 11.28 -1.21
N CYS A 159 -1.28 11.94 -0.25
CA CYS A 159 -1.04 11.40 1.09
C CYS A 159 -2.34 10.94 1.77
N VAL A 160 -3.39 11.77 1.74
CA VAL A 160 -4.69 11.44 2.34
C VAL A 160 -5.32 10.21 1.66
N ARG A 161 -5.17 10.05 0.34
CA ARG A 161 -5.67 8.85 -0.36
C ARG A 161 -4.89 7.60 0.03
N ILE A 162 -3.57 7.67 0.15
CA ILE A 162 -2.76 6.54 0.63
C ILE A 162 -3.14 6.16 2.06
N GLN A 163 -3.35 7.12 2.96
CA GLN A 163 -3.82 6.86 4.32
C GLN A 163 -5.21 6.22 4.34
N LYS A 164 -6.12 6.67 3.47
CA LYS A 164 -7.46 6.06 3.32
C LYS A 164 -7.37 4.62 2.82
N LEU A 165 -6.48 4.32 1.87
CA LEU A 165 -6.22 2.95 1.43
C LEU A 165 -5.70 2.08 2.58
N ALA A 166 -4.76 2.61 3.36
CA ALA A 166 -4.24 1.92 4.54
C ALA A 166 -5.34 1.63 5.57
N GLN A 167 -6.27 2.58 5.78
CA GLN A 167 -7.42 2.37 6.67
C GLN A 167 -8.31 1.22 6.16
N VAL A 168 -8.68 1.23 4.88
CA VAL A 168 -9.53 0.19 4.28
C VAL A 168 -8.85 -1.18 4.33
N ILE A 169 -7.58 -1.26 3.95
CA ILE A 169 -6.81 -2.52 4.00
C ILE A 169 -6.76 -3.06 5.43
N SER A 170 -6.60 -2.21 6.44
CA SER A 170 -6.59 -2.65 7.83
C SER A 170 -7.90 -3.32 8.27
N ASN A 171 -9.05 -2.91 7.71
CA ASN A 171 -10.35 -3.53 7.97
C ASN A 171 -10.52 -4.89 7.26
N ILE A 172 -9.82 -5.06 6.13
CA ILE A 172 -9.84 -6.29 5.33
C ILE A 172 -8.97 -7.39 5.96
N LEU A 173 -7.84 -7.04 6.60
CA LEU A 173 -6.88 -8.00 7.15
C LEU A 173 -7.47 -9.08 8.08
N PRO A 174 -8.45 -8.79 8.97
CA PRO A 174 -9.09 -9.82 9.79
C PRO A 174 -9.72 -10.97 9.01
N GLN A 175 -10.13 -10.75 7.75
CA GLN A 175 -10.69 -11.79 6.89
C GLN A 175 -9.67 -12.90 6.55
N PHE A 176 -8.37 -12.62 6.72
CA PHE A 176 -7.26 -13.55 6.46
C PHE A 176 -6.76 -14.26 7.72
N ARG A 177 -7.59 -14.35 8.78
CA ARG A 177 -7.26 -15.04 10.05
C ARG A 177 -6.69 -16.45 9.83
N ASP A 178 -7.27 -17.21 8.91
CA ASP A 178 -6.91 -18.60 8.68
C ASP A 178 -5.81 -18.80 7.63
N ASP A 179 -5.24 -17.71 7.10
CA ASP A 179 -4.22 -17.76 6.06
C ASP A 179 -2.81 -17.58 6.62
N GLU A 180 -2.07 -18.68 6.73
CA GLU A 180 -0.71 -18.64 7.29
C GLU A 180 0.29 -17.83 6.44
N THR A 181 0.06 -17.66 5.14
CA THR A 181 0.97 -16.92 4.27
C THR A 181 0.83 -15.41 4.48
N VAL A 182 -0.41 -14.92 4.59
CA VAL A 182 -0.71 -13.52 4.90
C VAL A 182 -0.22 -13.17 6.30
N LEU A 183 -0.52 -14.00 7.30
CA LEU A 183 -0.05 -13.76 8.66
C LEU A 183 1.48 -13.73 8.75
N TYR A 184 2.16 -14.63 8.07
CA TYR A 184 3.63 -14.63 8.02
C TYR A 184 4.18 -13.40 7.32
N TYR A 185 3.56 -12.96 6.21
CA TYR A 185 3.90 -11.71 5.54
C TYR A 185 3.81 -10.53 6.51
N LEU A 186 2.71 -10.40 7.26
CA LEU A 186 2.53 -9.33 8.24
C LEU A 186 3.64 -9.30 9.29
N ILE A 187 4.07 -10.47 9.78
CA ILE A 187 5.16 -10.57 10.76
C ILE A 187 6.51 -10.20 10.12
N ASN A 188 6.77 -10.63 8.89
CA ASN A 188 8.02 -10.32 8.19
C ASN A 188 8.19 -8.83 7.92
N TYR A 189 7.11 -8.12 7.66
CA TYR A 189 7.11 -6.68 7.36
C TYR A 189 6.69 -5.81 8.56
N GLN A 190 6.82 -6.33 9.80
CA GLN A 190 6.32 -5.65 11.00
C GLN A 190 6.85 -4.22 11.19
N ASP A 191 8.11 -3.95 10.85
CA ASP A 191 8.71 -2.62 11.03
C ASP A 191 8.12 -1.61 10.06
N ALA A 192 7.92 -2.00 8.79
CA ALA A 192 7.28 -1.16 7.78
C ALA A 192 5.80 -0.92 8.11
N LEU A 193 5.10 -1.94 8.60
CA LEU A 193 3.70 -1.84 9.02
C LEU A 193 3.57 -0.96 10.28
N ALA A 194 4.56 -0.98 11.17
CA ALA A 194 4.61 -0.10 12.34
C ALA A 194 4.80 1.37 11.95
N LEU A 195 5.52 1.67 10.86
CA LEU A 195 5.61 3.03 10.32
C LEU A 195 4.27 3.51 9.73
N LEU A 196 3.52 2.60 9.10
CA LEU A 196 2.24 2.92 8.46
C LEU A 196 1.07 3.08 9.45
N TRP A 197 0.90 2.13 10.37
CA TRP A 197 -0.25 2.07 11.29
C TRP A 197 0.10 2.24 12.77
N GLY A 198 1.39 2.40 13.08
CA GLY A 198 1.90 2.50 14.45
C GLY A 198 2.34 1.15 15.04
N PRO A 199 3.25 1.16 16.03
CA PRO A 199 3.87 -0.06 16.58
C PRO A 199 2.87 -1.00 17.27
N LYS A 200 1.72 -0.48 17.73
CA LYS A 200 0.69 -1.26 18.41
C LYS A 200 -0.32 -1.90 17.44
N PHE A 201 -0.24 -1.64 16.14
CA PHE A 201 -1.22 -2.13 15.17
C PHE A 201 -1.22 -3.66 15.10
N LEU A 202 -0.09 -4.26 14.72
CA LEU A 202 0.00 -5.72 14.56
C LEU A 202 -0.28 -6.48 15.88
N PRO A 203 0.25 -6.07 17.05
CA PRO A 203 -0.12 -6.73 18.30
C PRO A 203 -1.63 -6.67 18.60
N LYS A 204 -2.30 -5.56 18.29
CA LYS A 204 -3.77 -5.46 18.42
C LYS A 204 -4.49 -6.38 17.44
N LEU A 205 -4.07 -6.41 16.18
CA LEU A 205 -4.63 -7.30 15.16
C LEU A 205 -4.49 -8.77 15.58
N PHE A 206 -3.30 -9.22 15.98
CA PHE A 206 -3.10 -10.60 16.42
C PHE A 206 -3.90 -10.94 17.69
N LYS A 207 -4.04 -10.02 18.66
CA LYS A 207 -4.93 -10.24 19.82
C LYS A 207 -6.40 -10.36 19.43
N GLN A 208 -6.85 -9.65 18.40
CA GLN A 208 -8.21 -9.77 17.86
C GLN A 208 -8.41 -11.11 17.14
N LEU A 209 -7.40 -11.57 16.39
CA LEU A 209 -7.45 -12.82 15.63
C LEU A 209 -7.26 -14.08 16.50
N PHE A 210 -6.50 -13.97 17.59
CA PHE A 210 -6.11 -15.07 18.46
C PHE A 210 -6.36 -14.64 19.93
N PRO A 211 -7.53 -14.98 20.52
CA PRO A 211 -7.91 -14.55 21.86
C PRO A 211 -6.94 -14.98 22.95
N SER A 212 -6.27 -16.13 22.79
CA SER A 212 -5.23 -16.61 23.70
C SER A 212 -3.87 -15.96 23.42
N GLY A 213 -3.80 -15.03 22.48
CA GLY A 213 -2.68 -14.12 22.26
C GLY A 213 -1.54 -14.73 21.44
N LYS A 214 -0.30 -14.37 21.83
CA LYS A 214 0.93 -14.72 21.10
C LYS A 214 1.10 -16.23 20.90
N GLU A 215 0.86 -17.01 21.95
CA GLU A 215 1.14 -18.46 21.96
C GLU A 215 0.23 -19.21 20.98
N GLU A 216 -1.04 -18.82 20.89
CA GLU A 216 -2.00 -19.40 19.95
C GLU A 216 -1.61 -19.09 18.49
N ALA A 217 -1.26 -17.82 18.21
CA ALA A 217 -0.82 -17.41 16.88
C ALA A 217 0.47 -18.13 16.44
N GLU A 218 1.44 -18.25 17.35
CA GLU A 218 2.70 -18.93 17.09
C GLU A 218 2.48 -20.44 16.87
N HIS A 219 1.64 -21.07 17.69
CA HIS A 219 1.29 -22.48 17.53
C HIS A 219 0.56 -22.73 16.19
N PHE A 220 -0.42 -21.89 15.84
CA PHE A 220 -1.15 -21.98 14.58
C PHE A 220 -0.20 -21.97 13.37
N LEU A 221 0.71 -20.99 13.32
CA LEU A 221 1.66 -20.87 12.21
C LEU A 221 2.65 -22.03 12.19
N LYS A 222 3.21 -22.44 13.34
CA LYS A 222 4.11 -23.60 13.41
C LYS A 222 3.45 -24.87 12.87
N VAL A 223 2.21 -25.16 13.29
CA VAL A 223 1.48 -26.34 12.82
C VAL A 223 1.24 -26.28 11.31
N ARG A 224 0.83 -25.13 10.77
CA ARG A 224 0.56 -24.97 9.32
C ARG A 224 1.83 -25.11 8.48
N TYR A 225 2.94 -24.49 8.89
CA TYR A 225 4.21 -24.57 8.17
C TYR A 225 4.85 -25.96 8.24
N ASN A 226 4.76 -26.63 9.39
CA ASN A 226 5.23 -28.01 9.53
C ASN A 226 4.47 -28.97 8.61
N LYS A 227 3.14 -28.80 8.47
CA LYS A 227 2.33 -29.58 7.52
C LYS A 227 2.74 -29.40 6.06
N ARG A 228 3.37 -28.28 5.71
CA ARG A 228 3.89 -27.99 4.36
C ARG A 228 5.38 -28.27 4.20
N HIS A 229 6.01 -28.93 5.18
CA HIS A 229 7.44 -29.24 5.19
C HIS A 229 8.37 -28.01 5.17
N PHE A 230 7.88 -26.86 5.63
CA PHE A 230 8.65 -25.61 5.75
C PHE A 230 9.18 -25.40 7.18
N SER A 231 9.74 -26.45 7.79
CA SER A 231 10.18 -26.44 9.20
C SER A 231 11.29 -25.41 9.47
N HIS A 232 12.14 -25.10 8.49
CA HIS A 232 13.22 -24.11 8.62
C HIS A 232 12.70 -22.69 8.93
N HIS A 233 11.47 -22.34 8.52
CA HIS A 233 10.87 -21.03 8.79
C HIS A 233 10.35 -20.88 10.23
N THR A 234 10.25 -21.97 10.98
CA THR A 234 9.64 -21.97 12.33
C THR A 234 10.55 -21.41 13.43
N LEU A 235 11.87 -21.50 13.28
CA LEU A 235 12.87 -20.95 14.22
C LEU A 235 12.92 -19.42 14.16
N ASP A 236 12.88 -18.86 12.95
CA ASP A 236 12.84 -17.41 12.71
C ASP A 236 11.51 -16.78 13.20
N LEU A 237 10.42 -17.54 13.11
CA LEU A 237 9.09 -17.11 13.52
C LEU A 237 9.01 -16.78 15.03
N ALA A 238 9.59 -17.61 15.90
CA ALA A 238 9.58 -17.39 17.34
C ALA A 238 10.31 -16.09 17.76
N ASN A 239 11.43 -15.80 17.09
CA ASN A 239 12.18 -14.55 17.30
C ASN A 239 11.38 -13.33 16.85
N LYS A 240 10.74 -13.40 15.68
CA LYS A 240 9.90 -12.32 15.15
C LYS A 240 8.67 -12.05 16.01
N PHE A 241 8.00 -13.10 16.48
CA PHE A 241 6.89 -12.98 17.44
C PHE A 241 7.33 -12.34 18.76
N SER A 242 8.52 -12.71 19.26
CA SER A 242 9.01 -12.12 20.50
C SER A 242 9.22 -10.62 20.35
N ARG A 243 9.86 -10.17 19.26
CA ARG A 243 9.99 -8.73 18.94
C ARG A 243 8.64 -8.02 18.81
N LEU A 244 7.68 -8.65 18.12
CA LEU A 244 6.35 -8.08 17.89
C LEU A 244 5.61 -7.77 19.20
N PHE A 245 5.67 -8.69 20.17
CA PHE A 245 4.95 -8.58 21.43
C PHE A 245 5.75 -7.93 22.57
N SER A 246 7.08 -7.76 22.42
CA SER A 246 7.92 -7.03 23.38
C SER A 246 7.76 -5.50 23.31
N ASN A 247 7.24 -4.96 22.20
CA ASN A 247 7.10 -3.52 21.95
C ASN A 247 5.71 -2.95 22.35
N VAL A 248 4.93 -3.66 23.18
CA VAL A 248 3.55 -3.29 23.58
C VAL A 248 3.49 -2.63 24.94
#